data_AF-A0A409WK10-F1
#
_entry.id   AF-A0A409WK10-F1
#
_cell.length_a   1.000
_cell.length_b   1.000
_cell.length_c   1.000
_cell.angle_alpha   90.00
_cell.angle_beta   90.00
_cell.angle_gamma   90.00
#
_symmetry.space_group_name_H-M   'P 1'
#
loop_
_entity.id
_entity.type
_entity.pdbx_description
1 polymer ?
#
loop_
_entity_poly.entity_id
_entity_poly.type
_entity_poly.pdbx_seq_one_letter_code
_entity_poly.pdbx_strand_id
1 'polypeptide(L)'
;MLPVMPWIDTILEQFQIIDTFTTDESEYYGPYNTLLTDLFPHIEHYQRYTSFESGTDQQMRDQYENIVGQNLVVPKLYAISAMGTRFSVYEYDKETNAVSPPSISRHPTFMTDVAPASRWNYELLDDVGEQKMRELVLEVKRMCQDIIESANPVPVFCAQQ
;
A
#
# COMPACT_ATOMS: atom_id res chain seq x y z
N MET A 1 -8.49 20.55 10.97
CA MET A 1 -8.08 19.93 9.70
C MET A 1 -6.58 20.14 9.57
N LEU A 2 -5.80 19.06 9.46
CA LEU A 2 -4.39 19.21 9.09
C LEU A 2 -4.34 19.65 7.61
N PRO A 3 -3.40 20.52 7.21
CA PRO A 3 -3.28 20.92 5.81
C PRO A 3 -2.89 19.71 4.97
N VAL A 4 -3.67 19.44 3.92
CA VAL A 4 -3.23 18.55 2.83
C VAL A 4 -2.12 19.32 2.12
N MET A 5 -0.87 18.92 2.36
CA MET A 5 0.22 19.36 1.51
C MET A 5 0.18 18.47 0.28
N PRO A 6 -0.04 19.02 -0.93
CA PRO A 6 0.01 18.23 -2.16
C PRO A 6 1.37 17.52 -2.24
N TRP A 7 1.46 16.46 -3.04
CA TRP A 7 2.75 15.87 -3.38
C TRP A 7 3.75 16.97 -3.74
N ILE A 8 5.00 16.85 -3.24
CA ILE A 8 6.04 17.80 -3.62
C ILE A 8 6.18 17.81 -5.15
N ASP A 9 6.40 18.98 -5.74
CA ASP A 9 6.37 19.17 -7.20
C ASP A 9 7.26 18.16 -7.95
N THR A 10 8.41 17.81 -7.37
CA THR A 10 9.36 16.85 -7.95
C THR A 10 8.83 15.42 -8.05
N ILE A 11 7.85 15.02 -7.22
CA ILE A 11 7.15 13.74 -7.35
C ILE A 11 6.14 13.82 -8.49
N LEU A 12 5.34 14.90 -8.53
CA LEU A 12 4.33 15.10 -9.58
C LEU A 12 4.97 15.15 -10.97
N GLU A 13 6.06 15.90 -11.12
CA GLU A 13 6.81 16.03 -12.36
C GLU A 13 7.30 14.66 -12.88
N GLN A 14 7.79 13.79 -11.98
CA GLN A 14 8.27 12.46 -12.37
C GLN A 14 7.17 11.58 -12.95
N PHE A 15 5.94 11.63 -12.42
CA PHE A 15 4.82 10.91 -13.01
C PHE A 15 4.34 11.56 -14.33
N GLN A 16 4.40 12.89 -14.45
CA GLN A 16 3.96 13.61 -15.65
C GLN A 16 4.88 13.46 -16.86
N ILE A 17 6.15 13.10 -16.65
CA ILE A 17 7.13 12.87 -17.73
C ILE A 17 6.86 11.55 -18.49
N ILE A 18 6.20 10.59 -17.84
CA ILE A 18 5.92 9.27 -18.43
C ILE A 18 4.88 9.40 -19.53
N ASP A 19 5.09 8.67 -20.63
CA ASP A 19 4.07 8.56 -21.67
C ASP A 19 2.83 7.85 -21.11
N THR A 20 1.71 8.57 -21.02
CA THR A 20 0.43 8.04 -20.54
C THR A 20 -0.09 6.87 -21.37
N PHE A 21 0.42 6.65 -22.58
CA PHE A 21 0.08 5.53 -23.45
C PHE A 21 1.07 4.36 -23.38
N THR A 22 2.12 4.45 -22.56
CA THR A 22 3.07 3.37 -22.40
C THR A 22 2.40 2.11 -21.85
N THR A 23 2.79 0.96 -22.38
CA THR A 23 2.46 -0.35 -21.81
C THR A 23 3.61 -0.92 -21.00
N ASP A 24 4.73 -0.20 -20.91
CA ASP A 24 5.89 -0.59 -20.12
C ASP A 24 5.72 -0.12 -18.68
N GLU A 25 5.31 -1.03 -17.80
CA GLU A 25 5.13 -0.77 -16.37
C GLU A 25 6.44 -0.30 -15.70
N SER A 26 7.60 -0.64 -16.27
CA SER A 26 8.90 -0.29 -15.68
C SER A 26 9.19 1.21 -15.68
N GLU A 27 8.54 1.98 -16.57
CA GLU A 27 8.66 3.44 -16.59
C GLU A 27 8.17 4.06 -15.27
N TYR A 28 7.17 3.46 -14.63
CA TYR A 28 6.60 3.95 -13.37
C TYR A 28 7.43 3.60 -12.14
N TYR A 29 8.42 2.70 -12.25
CA TYR A 29 9.20 2.25 -11.09
C TYR A 29 10.01 3.38 -10.45
N GLY A 30 10.57 4.29 -11.27
CA GLY A 30 11.30 5.46 -10.78
C GLY A 30 10.44 6.38 -9.92
N PRO A 31 9.31 6.92 -10.44
CA PRO A 31 8.42 7.77 -9.67
C PRO A 31 7.86 7.09 -8.40
N TYR A 32 7.42 5.82 -8.48
CA TYR A 32 6.95 5.10 -7.30
C TYR A 32 8.04 4.93 -6.24
N ASN A 33 9.29 4.67 -6.65
CA ASN A 33 10.40 4.58 -5.69
C ASN A 33 10.69 5.92 -5.00
N THR A 34 10.58 7.03 -5.73
CA THR A 34 10.70 8.39 -5.18
C THR A 34 9.58 8.65 -4.17
N LEU A 35 8.33 8.39 -4.56
CA LEU A 35 7.16 8.53 -3.68
C LEU A 35 7.29 7.70 -2.40
N LEU A 36 7.66 6.42 -2.52
CA LEU A 36 7.82 5.55 -1.36
C LEU A 36 8.97 6.00 -0.45
N THR A 37 10.00 6.64 -1.00
CA THR A 37 11.13 7.18 -0.20
C THR A 37 10.70 8.43 0.58
N ASP A 38 9.81 9.25 0.01
CA ASP A 38 9.20 10.38 0.71
C ASP A 38 8.25 9.92 1.82
N LEU A 39 7.40 8.92 1.54
CA LEU A 39 6.43 8.38 2.50
C LEU A 39 7.07 7.58 3.64
N PHE A 40 8.13 6.84 3.35
CA PHE A 40 8.87 6.00 4.30
C PHE A 40 10.36 6.35 4.26
N PRO A 41 10.76 7.49 4.84
CA PRO A 41 12.15 7.90 4.85
C PRO A 41 12.99 6.90 5.68
N HIS A 42 14.22 6.66 5.23
CA HIS A 42 15.13 5.65 5.81
C HIS A 42 15.41 5.84 7.32
N ILE A 43 15.26 7.06 7.83
CA ILE A 43 15.41 7.40 9.25
C ILE A 43 14.34 6.75 10.14
N GLU A 44 13.23 6.29 9.57
CA GLU A 44 12.14 5.67 10.30
C GLU A 44 12.24 4.12 10.33
N HIS A 45 13.32 3.55 9.75
CA HIS A 45 13.63 2.11 9.80
C HIS A 45 12.56 1.17 9.21
N TYR A 46 11.68 1.65 8.34
CA TYR A 46 10.73 0.81 7.61
C TYR A 46 11.40 0.02 6.47
N GLN A 47 11.10 -1.27 6.38
CA GLN A 47 11.48 -2.10 5.24
C GLN A 47 10.37 -2.07 4.19
N ARG A 48 10.73 -1.72 2.94
CA ARG A 48 9.82 -1.74 1.79
C ARG A 48 9.89 -3.10 1.10
N TYR A 49 8.73 -3.65 0.77
CA TYR A 49 8.62 -4.84 -0.09
C TYR A 49 7.87 -4.44 -1.35
N THR A 50 8.51 -4.61 -2.51
CA THR A 50 7.94 -4.32 -3.83
C THR A 50 8.03 -5.57 -4.69
N SER A 51 6.90 -6.04 -5.21
CA SER A 51 6.80 -7.12 -6.19
C SER A 51 6.37 -6.54 -7.54
N PHE A 52 7.01 -6.98 -8.62
CA PHE A 52 6.86 -6.41 -9.97
C PHE A 52 6.25 -7.40 -10.97
N GLU A 53 5.79 -8.57 -10.52
CA GLU A 53 5.16 -9.56 -11.37
C GLU A 53 3.63 -9.35 -11.40
N SER A 54 3.06 -9.54 -12.59
CA SER A 54 1.70 -9.21 -13.03
C SER A 54 0.64 -9.08 -11.94
N GLY A 55 -0.07 -7.94 -11.91
CA GLY A 55 -1.17 -7.61 -10.98
C GLY A 55 -2.42 -8.50 -11.08
N THR A 56 -2.26 -9.81 -11.16
CA THR A 56 -3.34 -10.80 -11.04
C THR A 56 -3.84 -10.80 -9.61
N ASP A 57 -5.17 -10.85 -9.45
CA ASP A 57 -5.81 -10.89 -8.12
C ASP A 57 -5.34 -12.10 -7.30
N GLN A 58 -5.00 -13.20 -7.98
CA GLN A 58 -4.48 -14.40 -7.34
C GLN A 58 -3.09 -14.16 -6.73
N GLN A 59 -2.16 -13.56 -7.47
CA GLN A 59 -0.79 -13.36 -6.97
C GLN A 59 -0.77 -12.51 -5.71
N MET A 60 -1.61 -11.46 -5.65
CA MET A 60 -1.78 -10.65 -4.43
C MET A 60 -2.26 -11.51 -3.26
N ARG A 61 -3.22 -12.41 -3.48
CA ARG A 61 -3.74 -13.30 -2.41
C ARG A 61 -2.75 -14.35 -1.97
N ASP A 62 -2.02 -14.96 -2.89
CA ASP A 62 -0.97 -15.93 -2.57
C ASP A 62 0.12 -15.26 -1.72
N GLN A 63 0.43 -13.99 -2.00
CA GLN A 63 1.34 -13.21 -1.18
C GLN A 63 0.78 -12.93 0.22
N TYR A 64 -0.51 -12.57 0.34
CA TYR A 64 -1.18 -12.45 1.64
C TYR A 64 -1.11 -13.75 2.44
N GLU A 65 -1.45 -14.88 1.84
CA GLU A 65 -1.42 -16.20 2.49
C GLU A 65 -0.01 -16.53 3.00
N ASN A 66 1.02 -16.27 2.20
CA ASN A 66 2.41 -16.48 2.60
C ASN A 66 2.80 -15.61 3.80
N ILE A 67 2.48 -14.31 3.77
CA ILE A 67 2.82 -13.38 4.86
C ILE A 67 2.05 -13.72 6.14
N VAL A 68 0.75 -14.01 6.04
CA VAL A 68 -0.09 -14.38 7.19
C VAL A 68 0.42 -15.67 7.85
N GLY A 69 0.93 -16.63 7.07
CA GLY A 69 1.53 -17.86 7.57
C GLY A 69 2.82 -17.67 8.39
N GLN A 70 3.48 -16.50 8.31
CA GLN A 70 4.76 -16.21 8.95
C GLN A 70 4.65 -15.50 10.32
N ASN A 71 3.54 -15.70 11.05
CA ASN A 71 3.26 -15.09 12.36
C ASN A 71 3.11 -13.56 12.30
N LEU A 72 2.11 -13.11 11.54
CA LEU A 72 1.79 -11.69 11.38
C LEU A 72 1.38 -11.04 12.72
N VAL A 73 2.16 -10.05 13.17
CA VAL A 73 1.91 -9.35 14.44
C VAL A 73 0.95 -8.17 14.33
N VAL A 74 0.85 -7.55 13.15
CA VAL A 74 -0.08 -6.44 12.89
C VAL A 74 -1.53 -6.93 12.76
N PRO A 75 -2.52 -6.12 13.19
CA PRO A 75 -3.94 -6.48 13.07
C PRO A 75 -4.46 -6.37 11.63
N LYS A 76 -3.84 -5.51 10.81
CA LYS A 76 -4.17 -5.33 9.40
C LYS A 76 -2.93 -5.33 8.53
N LEU A 77 -3.07 -5.79 7.29
CA LEU A 77 -2.03 -5.74 6.28
C LEU A 77 -2.57 -5.12 4.99
N TYR A 78 -1.91 -4.05 4.55
CA TYR A 78 -2.25 -3.34 3.33
C TYR A 78 -1.31 -3.75 2.20
N ALA A 79 -1.87 -3.90 0.99
CA ALA A 79 -1.11 -4.03 -0.24
C ALA A 79 -1.71 -3.10 -1.29
N ILE A 80 -0.86 -2.58 -2.18
CA ILE A 80 -1.26 -1.69 -3.26
C ILE A 80 -0.88 -2.36 -4.57
N SER A 81 -1.87 -2.48 -5.46
CA SER A 81 -1.65 -2.86 -6.86
C SER A 81 -1.80 -1.62 -7.73
N ALA A 82 -0.75 -1.24 -8.43
CA ALA A 82 -0.73 -0.05 -9.27
C ALA A 82 -0.69 -0.41 -10.76
N MET A 83 -1.39 0.37 -11.58
CA MET A 83 -1.32 0.36 -13.04
C MET A 83 -1.19 1.81 -13.50
N GLY A 84 0.02 2.20 -13.90
CA GLY A 84 0.36 3.61 -14.10
C GLY A 84 0.15 4.40 -12.81
N THR A 85 -0.58 5.51 -12.87
CA THR A 85 -0.93 6.35 -11.70
C THR A 85 -2.18 5.87 -10.96
N ARG A 86 -2.91 4.90 -11.51
CA ARG A 86 -4.09 4.35 -10.83
C ARG A 86 -3.71 3.20 -9.93
N PHE A 87 -4.39 3.08 -8.78
CA PHE A 87 -4.12 2.02 -7.84
C PHE A 87 -5.37 1.43 -7.21
N SER A 88 -5.25 0.17 -6.79
CA SER A 88 -6.19 -0.58 -5.97
C SER A 88 -5.57 -0.82 -4.60
N VAL A 89 -6.40 -0.75 -3.57
CA VAL A 89 -6.02 -1.08 -2.20
C VAL A 89 -6.56 -2.46 -1.84
N TYR A 90 -5.68 -3.32 -1.36
CA TYR A 90 -6.03 -4.57 -0.71
C TYR A 90 -5.84 -4.41 0.80
N GLU A 91 -6.79 -4.92 1.57
CA GLU A 91 -6.76 -4.89 3.03
C GLU A 91 -7.06 -6.30 3.55
N TYR A 92 -6.10 -6.87 4.25
CA TYR A 92 -6.29 -8.04 5.08
C TYR A 92 -6.61 -7.62 6.51
N ASP A 93 -7.64 -8.24 7.07
CA ASP A 93 -8.05 -8.09 8.46
C ASP A 93 -7.82 -9.41 9.22
N LYS A 94 -7.03 -9.34 10.30
CA LYS A 94 -6.63 -10.52 11.08
C LYS A 94 -7.77 -11.11 11.90
N GLU A 95 -8.72 -10.29 12.37
CA GLU A 95 -9.82 -10.76 13.21
C GLU A 95 -10.80 -11.62 12.40
N THR A 96 -11.11 -11.17 11.19
CA THR A 96 -12.02 -11.84 10.26
C THR A 96 -11.30 -12.85 9.35
N ASN A 97 -9.96 -12.78 9.31
CA ASN A 97 -9.11 -13.54 8.39
C ASN A 97 -9.55 -13.37 6.92
N ALA A 98 -9.91 -12.15 6.54
CA ALA A 98 -10.47 -11.84 5.22
C ALA A 98 -9.63 -10.79 4.50
N VAL A 99 -9.48 -10.96 3.17
CA VAL A 99 -8.86 -9.97 2.28
C VAL A 99 -9.94 -9.28 1.46
N SER A 100 -10.03 -7.97 1.59
CA SER A 100 -10.83 -7.10 0.72
C SER A 100 -9.94 -6.45 -0.35
N PRO A 101 -10.47 -6.18 -1.56
CA PRO A 101 -11.80 -6.58 -2.04
C PRO A 101 -11.92 -8.10 -2.25
N PRO A 102 -13.13 -8.65 -2.44
CA PRO A 102 -13.34 -10.08 -2.68
C PRO A 102 -12.60 -10.59 -3.92
N SER A 103 -12.27 -11.88 -3.91
CA SER A 103 -11.57 -12.54 -5.02
C SER A 103 -12.40 -12.51 -6.30
N ILE A 104 -11.69 -12.34 -7.41
CA ILE A 104 -12.31 -12.41 -8.74
C ILE A 104 -12.47 -13.87 -9.07
N SER A 105 -13.72 -14.30 -9.27
CA SER A 105 -14.00 -15.65 -9.72
C SER A 105 -13.37 -15.86 -11.10
N ARG A 106 -12.48 -16.85 -11.21
CA ARG A 106 -11.90 -17.25 -12.49
C ARG A 106 -13.03 -17.70 -13.41
N HIS A 107 -13.06 -17.18 -14.63
CA HIS A 107 -13.96 -17.70 -15.64
C HIS A 107 -13.45 -19.06 -16.12
N PRO A 108 -14.30 -20.11 -16.22
CA PRO A 108 -13.85 -21.48 -16.53
C PRO A 108 -13.27 -21.64 -17.94
N THR A 109 -13.49 -20.67 -18.83
CA THR A 109 -13.13 -20.75 -20.26
C THR A 109 -12.23 -19.63 -20.75
N PHE A 110 -12.08 -18.55 -19.98
CA PHE A 110 -11.30 -17.38 -20.39
C PHE A 110 -10.27 -17.07 -19.29
N MET A 111 -9.05 -16.68 -19.67
CA MET A 111 -8.07 -16.10 -18.73
C MET A 111 -8.59 -14.72 -18.29
N THR A 112 -9.46 -14.69 -17.28
CA THR A 112 -10.00 -13.45 -16.69
C THR A 112 -9.69 -13.40 -15.19
N ASP A 113 -8.46 -13.76 -14.80
CA ASP A 113 -7.93 -13.40 -13.48
C ASP A 113 -7.39 -11.96 -13.45
N VAL A 114 -7.41 -11.27 -14.60
CA VAL A 114 -7.17 -9.84 -14.73
C VAL A 114 -8.24 -9.08 -13.96
N ALA A 115 -7.80 -8.17 -13.08
CA ALA A 115 -8.74 -7.36 -12.32
C ALA A 115 -9.60 -6.46 -13.21
N PRO A 116 -10.89 -6.26 -12.90
CA PRO A 116 -11.73 -5.34 -13.68
C PRO A 116 -11.19 -3.92 -13.52
N ALA A 117 -11.39 -3.06 -14.53
CA ALA A 117 -10.93 -1.66 -14.48
C ALA A 117 -11.43 -0.90 -13.23
N SER A 118 -12.60 -1.25 -12.72
CA SER A 118 -13.16 -0.70 -11.48
C SER A 118 -12.34 -1.02 -10.22
N ARG A 119 -11.37 -1.93 -10.31
CA ARG A 119 -10.45 -2.30 -9.22
C ARG A 119 -9.43 -1.18 -8.97
N TRP A 120 -8.93 -0.52 -10.02
CA TRP A 120 -8.04 0.63 -9.91
C TRP A 120 -8.87 1.92 -9.75
N ASN A 121 -9.50 2.03 -8.58
CA ASN A 121 -10.51 3.04 -8.28
C ASN A 121 -9.95 4.35 -7.73
N TYR A 122 -8.64 4.41 -7.44
CA TYR A 122 -7.96 5.63 -7.00
C TYR A 122 -6.98 6.10 -8.06
N GLU A 123 -6.90 7.42 -8.23
CA GLU A 123 -5.94 8.10 -9.10
C GLU A 123 -4.94 8.84 -8.21
N LEU A 124 -3.68 8.41 -8.20
CA LEU A 124 -2.66 8.87 -7.25
C LEU A 124 -2.41 10.38 -7.29
N LEU A 125 -2.57 10.99 -8.46
CA LEU A 125 -2.27 12.40 -8.70
C LEU A 125 -3.49 13.32 -8.46
N ASP A 126 -4.65 12.76 -8.11
CA ASP A 126 -5.79 13.54 -7.66
C ASP A 126 -5.83 13.64 -6.12
N ASP A 127 -6.60 14.60 -5.61
CA ASP A 127 -6.71 14.85 -4.16
C ASP A 127 -7.21 13.62 -3.39
N VAL A 128 -8.07 12.80 -3.99
CA VAL A 128 -8.72 11.66 -3.34
C VAL A 128 -7.75 10.49 -3.22
N GLY A 129 -7.02 10.18 -4.28
CA GLY A 129 -6.00 9.13 -4.30
C GLY A 129 -4.78 9.51 -3.48
N GLU A 130 -4.36 10.78 -3.53
CA GLU A 130 -3.31 11.29 -2.63
C GLU A 130 -3.72 11.13 -1.17
N GLN A 131 -4.90 11.62 -0.80
CA GLN A 131 -5.41 11.51 0.56
C GLN A 131 -5.47 10.04 0.99
N LYS A 132 -5.98 9.15 0.13
CA LYS A 132 -6.08 7.74 0.44
C LYS A 132 -4.72 7.10 0.68
N MET A 133 -3.72 7.40 -0.15
CA MET A 133 -2.36 6.90 0.01
C MET A 133 -1.77 7.34 1.36
N ARG A 134 -1.93 8.62 1.70
CA ARG A 134 -1.44 9.16 2.98
C ARG A 134 -2.13 8.55 4.20
N GLU A 135 -3.44 8.33 4.13
CA GLU A 135 -4.19 7.65 5.19
C GLU A 135 -3.64 6.24 5.45
N LEU A 136 -3.38 5.46 4.40
CA LEU A 136 -2.80 4.12 4.52
C LEU A 136 -1.42 4.15 5.17
N VAL A 137 -0.56 5.09 4.75
CA VAL A 137 0.78 5.24 5.33
C VAL A 137 0.70 5.59 6.81
N LEU A 138 -0.15 6.54 7.19
CA LEU A 138 -0.34 6.94 8.59
C LEU A 138 -0.85 5.78 9.44
N GLU A 139 -1.79 4.99 8.92
CA GLU A 139 -2.32 3.82 9.63
C GLU A 139 -1.24 2.73 9.82
N VAL A 140 -0.45 2.44 8.78
CA VAL A 140 0.69 1.51 8.87
C VAL A 140 1.70 1.99 9.90
N LYS A 141 2.11 3.27 9.86
CA LYS A 141 3.07 3.83 10.82
C LYS A 141 2.56 3.71 12.25
N ARG A 142 1.27 4.01 12.48
CA ARG A 142 0.62 3.87 13.79
C ARG A 142 0.62 2.42 14.28
N MET A 143 0.21 1.46 13.45
CA MET A 143 0.22 0.04 13.83
C MET A 143 1.62 -0.44 14.24
N CYS A 144 2.65 -0.03 13.50
CA CYS A 144 4.03 -0.36 13.85
C CYS A 144 4.45 0.26 15.20
N GLN A 145 4.07 1.52 15.46
CA GLN A 145 4.37 2.19 16.72
C GLN A 145 3.70 1.48 17.91
N ASP A 146 2.42 1.14 17.79
CA ASP A 146 1.67 0.44 18.84
C ASP A 146 2.32 -0.92 19.19
N ILE A 147 2.82 -1.64 18.19
CA ILE A 147 3.57 -2.90 18.40
C ILE A 147 4.85 -2.65 19.18
N ILE A 148 5.65 -1.65 18.78
CA ILE A 148 6.92 -1.32 19.43
C ILE A 148 6.69 -0.96 20.90
N GLU A 149 5.66 -0.16 21.19
CA GLU A 149 5.29 0.24 22.56
C GLU A 149 4.79 -0.94 23.39
N SER A 150 3.99 -1.83 22.80
CA SER A 150 3.53 -3.05 23.49
C SER A 150 4.67 -4.03 23.80
N ALA A 151 5.71 -4.08 22.96
CA ALA A 151 6.87 -4.93 23.15
C ALA A 151 7.89 -4.36 24.16
N ASN A 152 7.94 -3.03 24.30
CA ASN A 152 8.82 -2.33 25.24
C ASN A 152 7.99 -1.35 26.11
N PRO A 153 7.24 -1.84 27.11
CA PRO A 153 6.51 -0.95 28.00
C PRO A 153 7.52 -0.10 28.77
N VAL A 154 7.60 1.19 28.43
CA VAL A 154 8.35 2.16 29.24
C VAL A 154 7.72 2.13 30.64
N PRO A 155 8.49 1.85 31.70
CA PRO A 155 7.91 1.85 33.04
C PRO A 155 7.37 3.25 33.33
N VAL A 156 6.05 3.35 33.43
CA VAL A 156 5.38 4.55 33.93
C VAL A 156 5.76 4.65 35.41
N PHE A 157 6.84 5.39 35.70
CA PHE A 157 7.10 5.87 37.04
C PHE A 157 6.01 6.89 37.37
N CYS A 158 4.88 6.41 37.88
CA CYS A 158 3.95 7.25 38.64
C CYS A 158 4.70 7.73 39.87
N ALA A 159 5.29 8.93 39.77
CA ALA A 159 5.72 9.70 40.93
C ALA A 159 4.46 10.06 41.72
N GLN A 160 4.20 9.30 42.79
CA GLN A 160 3.38 9.80 43.89
C GLN A 160 4.24 10.80 44.68
N GLN A 161 3.84 12.07 44.66
CA GLN A 161 4.14 13.03 45.73
C GLN A 161 2.84 13.34 46.45
#